data_AF-A0A2S2PTH5-F1
#
_entry.id   AF-A0A2S2PTH5-F1
#
_cell.length_a   1.000
_cell.length_b   1.000
_cell.length_c   1.000
_cell.angle_alpha   90.00
_cell.angle_beta   90.00
_cell.angle_gamma   90.00
#
_symmetry.space_group_name_H-M   'P 1'
#
loop_
_entity.id
_entity.type
_entity.pdbx_description
1 polymer ?
#
loop_
_entity_poly.entity_id
_entity_poly.type
_entity_poly.pdbx_seq_one_letter_code
_entity_poly.pdbx_strand_id
1 'polypeptide(L)'
;MPSRHLPERCKEQFSHLALADPSFDRPAPVELLLGADVFSQILDGKRVVVDKSLPTAFGSLFWWILIGPVPDQERICSNVVSLTVSLENMVERFWRVEEPDPAPVTFTSEGQCETIYLTERVREESGRFVVPLPFIESHKQEGFLGSRQMALRRFQNLERK
;
A
#
# COMPACT_ATOMS: atom_id res chain seq x y z
N MET A 1 23.34 8.10 4.48
CA MET A 1 24.80 7.81 4.39
C MET A 1 25.26 7.91 2.94
N PRO A 2 26.52 8.30 2.69
CA PRO A 2 27.00 8.43 1.31
C PRO A 2 27.07 7.06 0.65
N SER A 3 26.86 7.02 -0.67
CA SER A 3 26.96 5.78 -1.47
C SER A 3 28.39 5.38 -1.80
N ARG A 4 29.36 6.28 -1.56
CA ARG A 4 30.80 6.10 -1.81
C ARG A 4 31.59 6.69 -0.64
N HIS A 5 32.88 6.36 -0.52
CA HIS A 5 33.78 7.04 0.41
C HIS A 5 33.92 8.52 0.04
N LEU A 6 33.81 9.39 1.03
CA LEU A 6 34.02 10.82 0.86
C LEU A 6 35.51 11.15 1.00
N PRO A 7 36.01 12.19 0.31
CA PRO A 7 37.39 12.63 0.48
C PRO A 7 37.71 13.00 1.93
N GLU A 8 38.89 12.63 2.44
CA GLU A 8 39.31 12.94 3.82
C GLU A 8 39.26 14.43 4.14
N ARG A 9 39.59 15.29 3.16
CA ARG A 9 39.43 16.75 3.26
C ARG A 9 38.03 17.18 3.72
N CYS A 10 36.98 16.43 3.35
CA CYS A 10 35.60 16.73 3.78
C CYS A 10 35.44 16.43 5.27
N LYS A 11 35.99 15.32 5.74
CA LYS A 11 35.96 14.91 7.15
C LYS A 11 36.71 15.90 8.04
N GLU A 12 37.89 16.33 7.62
CA GLU A 12 38.73 17.28 8.36
C GLU A 12 38.00 18.61 8.63
N GLN A 13 37.22 19.09 7.67
CA GLN A 13 36.46 20.35 7.80
C GLN A 13 35.43 20.31 8.93
N PHE A 14 34.92 19.14 9.30
CA PHE A 14 33.95 18.96 10.38
C PHE A 14 34.56 18.33 11.65
N SER A 15 35.88 18.16 11.71
CA SER A 15 36.59 17.53 12.84
C SER A 15 36.42 18.27 14.18
N HIS A 16 36.07 19.55 14.13
CA HIS A 16 35.82 20.39 15.30
C HIS A 16 34.41 20.21 15.90
N LEU A 17 33.55 19.40 15.28
CA LEU A 17 32.19 19.13 15.71
C LEU A 17 32.04 17.69 16.23
N ALA A 18 31.25 17.52 17.29
CA ALA A 18 30.77 16.21 17.71
C ALA A 18 29.64 15.77 16.77
N LEU A 19 29.93 14.90 15.80
CA LEU A 19 28.94 14.44 14.83
C LEU A 19 28.10 13.29 15.38
N ALA A 20 26.83 13.24 14.98
CA ALA A 20 25.93 12.11 15.24
C ALA A 20 26.46 10.80 14.64
N ASP A 21 27.13 10.90 13.49
CA ASP A 21 27.87 9.82 12.84
C ASP A 21 29.34 10.24 12.65
N PRO A 22 30.27 9.79 13.50
CA PRO A 22 31.71 10.06 13.37
C PRO A 22 32.35 9.44 12.11
N SER A 23 31.66 8.49 11.49
CA SER A 23 32.07 7.75 10.30
C SER A 23 31.27 8.13 9.05
N PHE A 24 30.63 9.30 9.04
CA PHE A 24 29.79 9.78 7.93
C PHE A 24 30.48 9.78 6.56
N ASP A 25 31.82 9.79 6.54
CA ASP A 25 32.64 9.72 5.33
C ASP A 25 32.61 8.34 4.66
N ARG A 26 32.10 7.31 5.33
CA ARG A 26 32.07 5.92 4.86
C ARG A 26 30.63 5.46 4.60
N PRO A 27 30.37 4.69 3.52
CA PRO A 27 29.10 4.01 3.34
C PRO A 27 28.83 3.03 4.47
N ALA A 28 27.62 3.09 5.00
CA ALA A 28 27.11 2.23 6.06
C ALA A 28 25.60 2.02 5.86
N PRO A 29 25.04 0.89 6.35
CA PRO A 29 23.61 0.69 6.36
C PRO A 29 22.89 1.78 7.18
N VAL A 30 21.62 2.03 6.86
CA VAL A 30 20.80 2.95 7.67
C VAL A 30 20.42 2.24 8.97
N GLU A 31 20.87 2.78 10.10
CA GLU A 31 20.60 2.21 11.43
C GLU A 31 19.27 2.69 12.02
N LEU A 32 18.84 3.91 11.67
CA LEU A 32 17.62 4.52 12.19
C LEU A 32 16.93 5.37 11.13
N LEU A 33 15.60 5.21 11.02
CA LEU A 33 14.73 6.04 10.20
C LEU A 33 13.79 6.81 11.12
N LEU A 34 13.76 8.13 10.95
CA LEU A 34 12.93 9.04 11.73
C LEU A 34 11.83 9.62 10.84
N GLY A 35 10.61 9.71 11.37
CA GLY A 35 9.49 10.33 10.68
C GLY A 35 9.69 11.85 10.49
N ALA A 36 9.07 12.41 9.46
CA ALA A 36 9.14 13.85 9.20
C ALA A 36 8.39 14.69 10.26
N ASP A 37 7.43 14.07 10.95
CA ASP A 37 6.64 14.64 12.04
C ASP A 37 7.47 15.03 13.27
N VAL A 38 8.58 14.32 13.52
CA VAL A 38 9.50 14.61 14.65
C VAL A 38 10.63 15.57 14.29
N PHE A 39 10.77 15.99 13.03
CA PHE A 39 11.87 16.84 12.55
C PHE A 39 12.04 18.12 13.39
N SER A 40 10.92 18.81 13.67
CA SER A 40 10.91 20.07 14.44
C SER A 40 11.31 19.90 15.91
N GLN A 41 11.17 18.69 16.45
CA GLN A 41 11.52 18.37 17.84
C GLN A 41 12.98 17.98 17.98
N ILE A 42 13.61 17.53 16.89
CA ILE A 42 14.98 16.98 16.89
C ILE A 42 16.03 18.06 16.62
N LEU A 43 15.73 19.05 15.77
CA LEU A 43 16.68 20.13 15.46
C LEU A 43 16.67 21.21 16.55
N ASP A 44 17.86 21.66 16.94
CA ASP A 44 18.03 22.69 17.99
C ASP A 44 18.17 24.12 17.42
N GLY A 45 18.09 24.26 16.10
CA GLY A 45 18.20 25.53 15.36
C GLY A 45 19.63 26.02 15.12
N LYS A 46 20.66 25.37 15.67
CA LYS A 46 22.07 25.75 15.41
C LYS A 46 22.50 25.29 14.04
N ARG A 47 23.35 26.10 13.39
CA ARG A 47 23.83 25.86 12.04
C ARG A 47 25.29 26.31 11.90
N VAL A 48 26.11 25.47 11.28
CA VAL A 48 27.49 25.79 10.88
C VAL A 48 27.62 25.57 9.38
N VAL A 49 28.03 26.62 8.67
CA VAL A 49 28.31 26.59 7.24
C VAL A 49 29.81 26.77 7.06
N VAL A 50 30.48 25.75 6.53
CA VAL A 50 31.91 25.80 6.26
C VAL A 50 32.17 26.41 4.89
N ASP A 51 31.55 25.85 3.85
CA ASP A 51 31.64 26.33 2.47
C ASP A 51 30.35 25.99 1.70
N LYS A 52 30.08 26.70 0.60
CA LYS A 52 28.89 26.46 -0.25
C LYS A 52 28.93 25.14 -1.00
N SER A 53 30.11 24.57 -1.24
CA SER A 53 30.30 23.28 -1.92
C SER A 53 30.31 22.08 -0.96
N LEU A 54 30.23 22.32 0.35
CA LEU A 54 30.24 21.31 1.40
C LEU A 54 28.87 21.21 2.08
N PRO A 55 28.62 20.11 2.82
CA PRO A 55 27.43 19.99 3.65
C PRO A 55 27.36 21.09 4.71
N THR A 56 26.16 21.45 5.11
CA THR A 56 25.92 22.28 6.28
C THR A 56 25.72 21.39 7.50
N ALA A 57 26.32 21.74 8.64
CA ALA A 57 26.07 21.07 9.90
C ALA A 57 24.89 21.73 10.64
N PHE A 58 23.98 20.90 11.14
CA PHE A 58 22.84 21.31 11.94
C PHE A 58 22.91 20.66 13.31
N GLY A 59 22.64 21.42 14.37
CA GLY A 59 22.55 20.87 15.71
C GLY A 59 21.25 20.09 15.89
N SER A 60 21.35 18.94 16.56
CA SER A 60 20.21 18.09 16.90
C SER A 60 20.35 17.49 18.30
N LEU A 61 19.29 16.86 18.79
CA LEU A 61 19.31 16.06 20.02
C LEU A 61 20.36 14.93 19.99
N PHE A 62 20.75 14.48 18.80
CA PHE A 62 21.75 13.43 18.57
C PHE A 62 23.11 14.00 18.15
N TRP A 63 23.43 15.22 18.56
CA TRP A 63 24.63 15.97 18.14
C TRP A 63 24.50 16.56 16.72
N TRP A 64 25.63 16.91 16.10
CA TRP A 64 25.65 17.59 14.80
C TRP A 64 25.39 16.61 13.66
N ILE A 65 24.41 16.94 12.81
CA ILE A 65 24.10 16.19 11.58
C ILE A 65 24.53 17.01 10.36
N LEU A 66 24.90 16.34 9.27
CA LEU A 66 25.33 16.99 8.03
C LEU A 66 24.25 16.87 6.96
N ILE A 67 23.87 17.99 6.34
CA ILE A 67 22.88 18.06 5.26
C ILE A 67 23.43 18.95 4.16
N GLY A 68 23.50 18.45 2.94
CA GLY A 68 23.87 19.27 1.78
C GLY A 68 24.68 18.51 0.73
N PRO A 69 25.23 19.25 -0.24
CA PRO A 69 26.00 18.65 -1.32
C PRO A 69 27.32 18.11 -0.79
N VAL A 70 27.84 17.09 -1.47
CA VAL A 70 29.15 16.51 -1.17
C VAL A 70 30.06 16.68 -2.39
N PRO A 71 31.33 17.07 -2.21
CA PRO A 71 32.27 17.22 -3.32
C PRO A 71 32.50 15.89 -4.06
N ASP A 72 32.79 15.96 -5.36
CA ASP A 72 32.97 14.80 -6.27
C ASP A 72 31.72 13.92 -6.48
N GLN A 73 30.51 14.46 -6.28
CA GLN A 73 29.33 13.86 -6.87
C GLN A 73 29.44 14.02 -8.40
N GLU A 74 29.88 12.96 -9.10
CA GLU A 74 29.43 12.74 -10.47
C GLU A 74 27.93 13.01 -10.44
N ARG A 75 27.46 13.96 -11.25
CA ARG A 75 26.03 14.24 -11.34
C ARG A 75 25.37 12.93 -11.71
N ILE A 76 24.84 12.21 -10.71
CA ILE A 76 23.86 11.19 -10.96
C ILE A 76 22.69 12.02 -11.45
N CYS A 77 22.65 12.21 -12.77
CA CYS A 77 21.42 12.54 -13.44
C CYS A 77 20.50 11.38 -13.06
N SER A 78 19.74 11.57 -11.98
CA SER A 78 18.46 10.91 -11.87
C SER A 78 17.73 11.41 -13.09
N ASN A 79 17.84 10.64 -14.18
CA ASN A 79 16.81 10.66 -15.18
C ASN A 79 15.58 10.27 -14.37
N VAL A 80 14.72 11.25 -14.10
CA VAL A 80 13.34 10.95 -13.74
C VAL A 80 12.81 10.24 -14.96
N VAL A 81 12.97 8.92 -14.96
CA VAL A 81 12.25 8.05 -15.86
C VAL A 81 10.85 8.10 -15.30
N SER A 82 10.10 9.09 -15.77
CA SER A 82 8.66 8.99 -15.78
C SER A 82 8.38 7.77 -16.64
N LEU A 83 8.23 6.61 -16.01
CA LEU A 83 7.54 5.50 -16.62
C LEU A 83 6.11 6.01 -16.80
N THR A 84 5.86 6.72 -17.89
CA THR A 84 4.51 6.95 -18.41
C THR A 84 4.02 5.61 -18.92
N VAL A 85 3.89 4.63 -18.02
CA VAL A 85 2.95 3.55 -18.23
C VAL A 85 1.63 4.30 -18.17
N SER A 86 0.97 4.45 -19.32
CA SER A 86 -0.40 4.95 -19.34
C SER A 86 -1.17 4.14 -18.30
N LEU A 87 -1.75 4.83 -17.31
CA LEU A 87 -2.59 4.19 -16.29
C LEU A 87 -3.67 3.36 -16.97
N GLU A 88 -4.17 3.81 -18.12
CA GLU A 88 -5.15 3.07 -18.92
C GLU A 88 -4.61 1.70 -19.32
N ASN A 89 -3.35 1.62 -19.79
CA ASN A 89 -2.73 0.36 -20.21
C ASN A 89 -2.46 -0.57 -19.01
N MET A 90 -2.13 -0.01 -17.83
CA MET A 90 -1.97 -0.79 -16.60
C MET A 90 -3.31 -1.35 -16.10
N VAL A 91 -4.36 -0.53 -16.12
CA VAL A 91 -5.73 -0.92 -15.75
C VAL A 91 -6.29 -1.94 -16.73
N GLU A 92 -6.06 -1.77 -18.03
CA GLU A 92 -6.47 -2.74 -19.06
C GLU A 92 -5.79 -4.10 -18.83
N ARG A 93 -4.48 -4.11 -18.58
CA ARG A 93 -3.75 -5.35 -18.30
C ARG A 93 -4.17 -6.01 -16.99
N PHE A 94 -4.49 -5.21 -15.97
CA PHE A 94 -5.04 -5.71 -14.71
C PHE A 94 -6.37 -6.44 -14.96
N TRP A 95 -7.32 -5.79 -15.64
CA TRP A 95 -8.60 -6.40 -15.97
C TRP A 95 -8.48 -7.65 -16.85
N ARG A 96 -7.59 -7.66 -17.85
CA ARG A 96 -7.34 -8.86 -18.67
C ARG A 96 -6.81 -10.07 -17.89
N VAL A 97 -6.15 -9.86 -16.75
CA VAL A 97 -5.59 -10.95 -15.92
C VAL A 97 -6.58 -11.40 -14.86
N GLU A 98 -7.38 -10.48 -14.33
CA GLU A 98 -8.33 -10.77 -13.26
C GLU A 98 -9.69 -11.23 -13.79
N GLU A 99 -10.05 -10.87 -15.03
CA GLU A 99 -11.28 -11.32 -15.68
C GLU A 99 -11.07 -12.76 -16.20
N PRO A 100 -11.69 -13.76 -15.58
CA PRO A 100 -11.58 -15.13 -16.07
C PRO A 100 -12.20 -15.23 -17.47
N ASP A 101 -11.68 -16.13 -18.30
CA ASP A 101 -12.34 -16.48 -19.56
C ASP A 101 -13.82 -16.78 -19.27
N PRO A 102 -14.76 -16.26 -20.10
CA PRO A 102 -16.17 -16.51 -19.91
C PRO A 102 -16.38 -18.03 -19.84
N ALA A 103 -17.02 -18.48 -18.77
CA ALA A 103 -17.26 -19.89 -18.54
C ALA A 103 -17.91 -20.50 -19.80
N PRO A 104 -17.44 -21.66 -20.29
CA PRO A 104 -18.07 -22.34 -21.41
C PRO A 104 -19.58 -22.49 -21.13
N VAL A 105 -20.43 -22.37 -22.15
CA VAL A 105 -21.90 -22.51 -22.03
C VAL A 105 -22.30 -23.85 -21.38
N THR A 106 -21.42 -24.85 -21.46
CA THR A 106 -21.56 -26.18 -20.88
C THR A 106 -21.00 -26.35 -19.47
N PHE A 107 -20.35 -25.33 -18.89
CA PHE A 107 -19.45 -25.52 -17.75
C PHE A 107 -20.14 -25.72 -16.41
N THR A 108 -21.36 -25.22 -16.18
CA THR A 108 -22.12 -25.54 -14.96
C THR A 108 -23.63 -25.32 -15.10
N SER A 109 -24.37 -25.67 -14.04
CA SER A 109 -25.74 -25.22 -13.74
C SER A 109 -25.96 -23.69 -13.79
N GLU A 110 -24.93 -22.87 -14.07
CA GLU A 110 -25.04 -21.43 -14.28
C GLU A 110 -25.93 -21.04 -15.46
N GLY A 111 -25.98 -21.84 -16.53
CA GLY A 111 -26.92 -21.57 -17.63
C GLY A 111 -28.39 -21.59 -17.17
N GLN A 112 -28.72 -22.41 -16.16
CA GLN A 112 -30.05 -22.38 -15.54
C GLN A 112 -30.23 -21.13 -14.67
N CYS A 113 -29.23 -20.75 -13.88
CA CYS A 113 -29.28 -19.54 -13.06
C CYS A 113 -29.43 -18.27 -13.90
N GLU A 114 -28.67 -18.14 -14.99
CA GLU A 114 -28.79 -17.01 -15.92
C GLU A 114 -30.15 -17.02 -16.62
N THR A 115 -30.63 -18.19 -17.07
CA THR A 115 -31.98 -18.31 -17.64
C THR A 115 -33.08 -17.90 -16.66
N ILE A 116 -33.01 -18.35 -15.40
CA ILE A 116 -33.94 -17.97 -14.33
C ILE A 116 -33.85 -16.47 -14.05
N TYR A 117 -32.64 -15.91 -13.97
CA TYR A 117 -32.47 -14.47 -13.77
C TYR A 117 -33.08 -13.66 -14.93
N LEU A 118 -32.83 -14.03 -16.18
CA LEU A 118 -33.36 -13.30 -17.34
C LEU A 118 -34.88 -13.44 -17.46
N THR A 119 -35.43 -14.62 -17.16
CA THR A 119 -36.84 -14.94 -17.38
C THR A 119 -37.73 -14.51 -16.22
N GLU A 120 -37.25 -14.64 -14.98
CA GLU A 120 -38.07 -14.51 -13.77
C GLU A 120 -37.68 -13.29 -12.90
N ARG A 121 -36.69 -12.48 -13.30
CA ARG A 121 -36.42 -11.22 -12.59
C ARG A 121 -37.60 -10.26 -12.72
N VAL A 122 -37.93 -9.61 -11.61
CA VAL A 122 -38.91 -8.52 -11.56
C VAL A 122 -38.23 -7.30 -10.95
N ARG A 123 -38.55 -6.12 -11.48
CA ARG A 123 -38.16 -4.86 -10.86
C ARG A 123 -39.38 -4.27 -10.17
N GLU A 124 -39.30 -4.07 -8.86
CA GLU A 124 -40.36 -3.42 -8.09
C GLU A 124 -40.46 -1.93 -8.41
N GLU A 125 -41.60 -1.33 -8.06
CA GLU A 125 -41.81 0.13 -8.14
C GLU A 125 -40.78 0.92 -7.31
N SER A 126 -40.24 0.30 -6.25
CA SER A 126 -39.15 0.85 -5.42
C SER A 126 -37.80 0.90 -6.15
N GLY A 127 -37.70 0.29 -7.34
CA GLY A 127 -36.48 0.17 -8.13
C GLY A 127 -35.61 -1.04 -7.78
N ARG A 128 -35.98 -1.83 -6.75
CA ARG A 128 -35.28 -3.05 -6.34
C ARG A 128 -35.52 -4.20 -7.31
N PHE A 129 -34.49 -5.01 -7.54
CA PHE A 129 -34.61 -6.26 -8.29
C PHE A 129 -34.98 -7.41 -7.35
N VAL A 130 -36.00 -8.15 -7.74
CA VAL A 130 -36.42 -9.40 -7.11
C VAL A 130 -36.05 -10.53 -8.06
N VAL A 131 -35.27 -11.47 -7.56
CA VAL A 131 -34.76 -12.62 -8.32
C VAL A 131 -35.13 -13.89 -7.54
N PRO A 132 -35.66 -14.93 -8.20
CA PRO A 132 -35.93 -16.20 -7.54
C PRO A 132 -34.62 -16.83 -7.08
N LEU A 133 -34.65 -17.46 -5.90
CA LEU A 133 -33.50 -18.21 -5.41
C LEU A 133 -33.47 -19.58 -6.12
N PRO A 134 -32.43 -19.90 -6.91
CA PRO A 134 -32.35 -21.18 -7.59
C PRO A 134 -32.10 -22.31 -6.59
N PHE A 135 -32.84 -23.41 -6.75
CA PHE A 135 -32.65 -24.65 -5.99
C PHE A 135 -32.13 -25.74 -6.90
N ILE A 136 -31.15 -26.50 -6.42
CA ILE A 136 -30.68 -27.72 -7.09
C ILE A 136 -31.83 -28.73 -7.12
N GLU A 137 -32.20 -29.20 -8.30
CA GLU A 137 -33.41 -30.02 -8.50
C GLU A 137 -33.43 -31.30 -7.65
N SER A 138 -32.27 -31.94 -7.42
CA SER A 138 -32.15 -33.12 -6.55
C SER A 138 -32.60 -32.87 -5.11
N HIS A 139 -32.57 -31.62 -4.64
CA HIS A 139 -32.93 -31.23 -3.28
C HIS A 139 -34.32 -30.60 -3.17
N LYS A 140 -35.08 -30.45 -4.27
CA LYS A 140 -36.46 -29.94 -4.20
C LYS A 140 -37.39 -30.85 -3.38
N GLN A 141 -37.06 -32.14 -3.27
CA GLN A 141 -37.91 -33.15 -2.59
C GLN A 141 -37.44 -33.52 -1.18
N GLU A 142 -36.19 -33.24 -0.81
CA GLU A 142 -35.71 -33.41 0.56
C GLU A 142 -36.08 -32.17 1.38
N GLY A 143 -37.32 -32.09 1.83
CA GLY A 143 -37.70 -31.09 2.82
C GLY A 143 -36.74 -31.17 4.01
N PHE A 144 -36.17 -30.03 4.44
CA PHE A 144 -35.32 -29.95 5.62
C PHE A 144 -36.14 -30.21 6.90
N LEU A 145 -36.57 -31.45 7.11
CA LEU A 145 -37.41 -31.89 8.22
C LEU A 145 -36.74 -31.51 9.55
N GLY A 146 -37.46 -30.80 10.42
CA GLY A 146 -36.95 -30.31 11.70
C GLY A 146 -36.21 -28.96 11.65
N SER A 147 -35.82 -28.46 10.47
CA SER A 147 -35.18 -27.13 10.33
C SER A 147 -36.07 -26.01 10.86
N ARG A 148 -37.38 -26.08 10.57
CA ARG A 148 -38.37 -25.11 11.09
C ARG A 148 -38.40 -25.07 12.62
N GLN A 149 -38.42 -26.22 13.29
CA GLN A 149 -38.46 -26.29 14.76
C GLN A 149 -37.18 -25.75 15.38
N MET A 150 -36.03 -26.04 14.76
CA MET A 150 -34.74 -25.52 15.19
C MET A 150 -34.62 -24.00 15.00
N ALA A 151 -35.05 -23.47 13.85
CA ALA A 151 -35.10 -22.03 13.60
C ALA A 151 -36.03 -21.32 14.60
N LEU A 152 -37.21 -21.90 14.89
CA LEU A 152 -38.16 -21.34 15.84
C LEU A 152 -37.59 -21.28 17.27
N ARG A 153 -36.91 -22.35 17.73
CA ARG A 153 -36.21 -22.33 19.04
C ARG A 153 -35.13 -21.26 19.11
N ARG A 154 -34.33 -21.13 18.05
CA ARG A 154 -33.27 -20.11 18.00
C ARG A 154 -33.86 -18.70 18.06
N PHE A 155 -34.93 -18.46 17.33
CA PHE A 155 -35.66 -17.20 17.34
C PHE A 155 -36.22 -16.87 18.74
N GLN A 156 -36.93 -17.81 19.37
CA GLN A 156 -37.48 -17.62 20.73
C GLN A 156 -36.40 -17.38 21.79
N ASN A 157 -35.22 -17.98 21.63
CA ASN A 157 -34.09 -17.74 22.53
C ASN A 157 -33.45 -16.35 22.33
N LEU A 158 -33.53 -15.77 21.13
CA LEU A 158 -33.07 -14.41 20.85
C LEU A 158 -34.03 -13.36 21.40
N GLU A 159 -35.34 -13.58 21.29
CA GLU A 159 -36.38 -12.67 21.81
C GLU A 159 -36.50 -12.67 23.35
N ARG A 160 -35.86 -13.64 24.02
CA ARG A 160 -35.84 -13.76 25.49
C ARG A 160 -34.70 -12.99 26.16
N LYS A 161 -33.89 -12.25 25.41
CA LYS A 161 -32.93 -11.27 25.94
C LYS A 161 -33.57 -9.89 25.99
#